data_AF-A0A536A1E4-F1
#
_entry.id   AF-A0A536A1E4-F1
#
_cell.length_a   1.000
_cell.length_b   1.000
_cell.length_c   1.000
_cell.angle_alpha   90.00
_cell.angle_beta   90.00
_cell.angle_gamma   90.00
#
_symmetry.space_group_name_H-M   'P 1'
#
loop_
_entity.id
_entity.type
_entity.pdbx_description
1 polymer ?
#
loop_
_entity_poly.entity_id
_entity_poly.type
_entity_poly.pdbx_seq_one_letter_code
_entity_poly.pdbx_strand_id
1 'polypeptide(L)' 'MNTHGKMLDPVCDMIVDVAEQREKGLTLERPEREYAFCGAGCLGTFARDPKRYIPKVERWLATGESAKPRM' A
#
# COMPACT_ATOMS: atom_id res chain seq x y z
N MET A 1 7.63 17.73 9.26
CA MET A 1 7.47 17.19 7.90
C MET A 1 6.94 15.79 8.04
N ASN A 2 5.70 15.56 7.63
CA ASN A 2 4.95 14.36 7.96
C ASN A 2 5.66 13.13 7.39
N THR A 3 6.18 12.28 8.27
CA THR A 3 6.74 10.96 7.97
C THR A 3 5.59 9.99 7.68
N HIS A 4 4.82 10.26 6.64
CA HIS A 4 3.78 9.35 6.20
C HIS A 4 4.42 8.11 5.55
N GLY A 5 3.95 6.93 5.95
CA GLY A 5 4.44 5.66 5.41
C GLY A 5 4.17 5.58 3.91
N LYS A 6 5.20 5.23 3.13
CA LYS A 6 5.03 4.88 1.72
C LYS A 6 4.54 3.44 1.60
N MET A 7 3.77 3.17 0.56
CA MET A 7 3.31 1.82 0.24
C MET A 7 3.25 1.63 -1.27
N LEU A 8 3.63 0.44 -1.73
CA LEU A 8 3.40 0.01 -3.11
C LEU A 8 1.92 -0.28 -3.33
N ASP A 9 1.29 0.42 -4.29
CA ASP A 9 0.04 -0.02 -4.90
C ASP A 9 0.30 -1.31 -5.69
N PRO A 10 -0.21 -2.47 -5.25
CA PRO A 10 0.12 -3.74 -5.88
C PRO A 10 -0.53 -3.94 -7.26
N VAL A 11 -1.47 -3.09 -7.65
CA VAL A 11 -2.17 -3.17 -8.94
C VAL A 11 -1.32 -2.54 -10.04
N CYS A 12 -0.71 -1.37 -9.78
CA CYS A 12 -0.01 -0.59 -10.80
C CYS A 12 1.48 -0.33 -10.51
N ASP A 13 2.00 -0.82 -9.38
CA ASP A 13 3.38 -0.64 -8.92
C ASP A 13 3.79 0.80 -8.56
N MET A 14 2.81 1.67 -8.33
CA MET A 14 3.07 3.04 -7.90
C MET A 14 3.31 3.11 -6.39
N ILE A 15 4.35 3.83 -5.97
CA ILE A 15 4.57 4.12 -4.54
C ILE A 15 3.70 5.31 -4.15
N VAL A 16 2.78 5.09 -3.23
CA VAL A 16 1.83 6.09 -2.73
C VAL A 16 2.07 6.39 -1.26
N ASP A 17 1.60 7.56 -0.86
CA ASP A 17 1.62 7.99 0.54
C ASP A 17 0.35 7.50 1.25
N VAL A 18 0.49 6.64 2.25
CA VAL A 18 -0.67 6.00 2.91
C VAL A 18 -1.59 7.04 3.57
N ALA A 19 -1.03 8.08 4.20
CA ALA A 19 -1.83 9.09 4.86
C ALA A 19 -2.59 9.97 3.85
N GLU A 20 -1.93 10.37 2.76
CA GLU A 20 -2.59 11.10 1.68
C GLU A 20 -3.72 10.27 1.05
N GLN A 21 -3.50 8.96 0.83
CA GLN A 21 -4.54 8.10 0.29
C GLN A 21 -5.68 7.87 1.28
N ARG A 22 -5.40 7.83 2.58
CA ARG A 22 -6.44 7.71 3.61
C ARG A 22 -7.35 8.93 3.60
N GLU A 23 -6.80 10.14 3.52
CA GLU A 23 -7.60 11.38 3.40
C GLU A 23 -8.47 11.38 2.14
N LYS A 24 -8.00 10.73 1.07
CA LYS A 24 -8.73 10.58 -0.19
C LYS A 24 -9.73 9.43 -0.21
N GLY A 25 -9.81 8.61 0.85
CA GLY A 25 -10.62 7.39 0.86
C GLY A 25 -10.14 6.32 -0.13
N LEU A 26 -8.85 6.36 -0.47
CA LEU A 26 -8.17 5.44 -1.37
C LEU A 26 -7.36 4.39 -0.62
N THR A 27 -7.81 4.04 0.59
CA THR A 27 -7.26 2.94 1.38
C THR A 27 -8.30 1.84 1.60
N LEU A 28 -7.82 0.62 1.84
CA LEU A 28 -8.65 -0.52 2.21
C LEU A 28 -8.03 -1.26 3.40
N GLU A 29 -8.76 -1.30 4.50
CA GLU A 29 -8.38 -2.08 5.68
C GLU A 29 -8.64 -3.56 5.47
N ARG A 30 -7.64 -4.39 5.76
CA ARG A 30 -7.70 -5.86 5.69
C ARG A 30 -7.06 -6.46 6.95
N PRO A 31 -7.30 -7.75 7.25
CA PRO A 31 -6.74 -8.42 8.42
C PRO A 31 -5.21 -8.33 8.53
N GLU A 32 -4.52 -8.25 7.39
CA GLU A 32 -3.08 -8.19 7.30
C GLU A 32 -2.55 -6.77 7.57
N ARG A 33 -3.18 -5.75 6.96
CA ARG A 33 -2.79 -4.33 7.03
C ARG A 33 -3.82 -3.43 6.32
N GLU A 34 -3.62 -2.13 6.45
CA GLU A 34 -4.20 -1.14 5.54
C GLU A 34 -3.40 -1.10 4.23
N TYR A 35 -4.10 -1.14 3.10
CA TYR A 35 -3.54 -1.00 1.76
C TYR A 35 -3.89 0.37 1.19
N ALA A 36 -2.95 1.01 0.49
CA ALA A 36 -3.16 2.29 -0.18
C ALA A 36 -3.05 2.16 -1.70
N PHE A 37 -3.89 2.91 -2.42
CA PHE A 37 -4.02 2.82 -3.88
C PHE A 37 -3.85 4.19 -4.52
N CYS A 38 -3.32 4.23 -5.75
CA CYS A 38 -3.15 5.49 -6.48
C CYS A 38 -4.49 6.08 -6.96
N GLY A 39 -5.57 5.31 -6.92
CA GLY A 39 -6.90 5.73 -7.36
C GLY A 39 -7.97 4.66 -7.19
N ALA A 40 -9.23 5.05 -7.38
CA ALA A 40 -10.40 4.18 -7.17
C ALA A 40 -10.41 2.93 -8.08
N GLY A 41 -9.81 3.01 -9.28
CA GLY A 41 -9.68 1.87 -10.17
C GLY A 41 -8.76 0.77 -9.62
N CYS A 42 -7.62 1.14 -9.02
CA CYS A 42 -6.73 0.21 -8.34
C CYS A 42 -7.39 -0.38 -7.09
N LEU A 43 -8.05 0.46 -6.28
CA LEU A 43 -8.80 -0.01 -5.10
C LEU A 43 -9.86 -1.04 -5.50
N GLY A 44 -10.68 -0.76 -6.50
CA GLY A 44 -11.71 -1.68 -6.98
C GLY A 44 -11.13 -2.97 -7.55
N THR A 45 -10.00 -2.89 -8.26
CA THR A 45 -9.30 -4.06 -8.79
C THR A 45 -8.76 -4.95 -7.66
N PHE A 46 -8.15 -4.35 -6.65
CA PHE A 46 -7.67 -5.05 -5.47
C PHE A 46 -8.82 -5.67 -4.68
N ALA A 47 -9.92 -4.94 -4.47
CA ALA A 47 -11.08 -5.42 -3.71
C ALA A 47 -11.74 -6.66 -4.35
N ARG A 48 -11.64 -6.84 -5.68
CA ARG A 48 -12.16 -8.00 -6.40
C ARG A 48 -11.33 -9.26 -6.18
N ASP A 49 -10.00 -9.14 -6.08
CA ASP A 49 -9.10 -10.29 -5.90
C ASP A 49 -7.87 -9.93 -5.05
N PRO A 50 -8.04 -9.66 -3.73
CA PRO A 50 -6.94 -9.18 -2.90
C PRO A 50 -5.83 -10.23 -2.74
N LYS A 51 -6.18 -11.53 -2.74
CA LYS A 51 -5.23 -12.63 -2.57
C LYS A 51 -4.15 -12.65 -3.66
N ARG A 52 -4.48 -12.19 -4.87
CA ARG A 52 -3.53 -12.05 -5.98
C ARG A 52 -2.49 -10.96 -5.75
N TYR A 53 -2.84 -9.91 -5.01
CA TYR A 53 -2.04 -8.69 -4.87
C TYR A 53 -1.31 -8.58 -3.54
N ILE A 54 -1.86 -9.16 -2.46
CA ILE A 54 -1.26 -9.18 -1.12
C ILE A 54 0.23 -9.62 -1.16
N PRO A 55 0.62 -10.74 -1.82
CA PRO A 55 2.01 -11.18 -1.82
C PRO A 55 2.99 -10.15 -2.41
N LYS A 56 2.51 -9.28 -3.31
CA LYS A 56 3.34 -8.25 -3.94
C LYS A 56 3.69 -7.14 -2.93
N VAL A 57 2.71 -6.70 -2.15
CA VAL A 57 2.93 -5.72 -1.07
C VAL A 57 3.81 -6.32 0.01
N GLU A 58 3.56 -7.56 0.42
CA GLU A 58 4.40 -8.25 1.41
C GLU A 58 5.86 -8.34 0.94
N ARG A 59 6.09 -8.65 -0.34
CA ARG A 59 7.42 -8.66 -0.92
C ARG A 59 8.09 -7.28 -0.88
N TRP A 60 7.37 -6.23 -1.26
CA TRP A 60 7.91 -4.86 -1.25
C TRP A 60 8.33 -4.42 0.17
N LEU A 61 7.51 -4.77 1.16
CA LEU A 61 7.80 -4.50 2.57
C LEU A 61 8.97 -5.34 3.10
N ALA A 62 9.05 -6.61 2.72
CA ALA A 62 10.16 -7.48 3.07
C ALA A 62 11.49 -6.99 2.46
N THR A 63 11.45 -6.30 1.32
CA THR A 63 12.64 -5.71 0.66
C THR A 63 13.09 -4.37 1.23
N GLY A 64 12.37 -3.81 2.21
CA GLY A 64 12.94 -2.79 3.10
C GLY A 64 12.83 -1.34 2.66
N GLU A 65 11.79 -0.92 1.95
CA GLU A 65 11.41 0.51 1.96
C GLU A 65 10.55 0.80 3.20
N SER A 66 11.23 0.82 4.37
CA SER A 66 10.95 1.66 5.55
C SER A 66 11.67 1.19 6.82
N ALA A 67 12.56 0.18 6.75
CA ALA A 67 13.49 -0.08 7.84
C ALA A 67 14.80 0.66 7.55
N LYS A 68 14.99 1.85 8.13
CA LYS A 68 16.35 2.27 8.48
C LYS A 68 17.02 1.07 9.15
N PRO A 69 18.18 0.58 8.71
CA PRO A 69 18.96 -0.31 9.56
C PRO A 69 19.26 0.49 10.83
N ARG A 70 18.73 0.04 11.96
CA ARG A 70 19.18 0.54 13.26
C ARG A 70 20.62 0.05 13.42
N MET A 71 21.55 0.96 13.15
CA MET A 71 22.92 0.94 13.67
C MET A 71 22.92 1.45 15.11
#